data_AF-A0A524E6C4-F1
#
_entry.id   AF-A0A524E6C4-F1
#
_cell.length_a   1.000
_cell.length_b   1.000
_cell.length_c   1.000
_cell.angle_alpha   90.00
_cell.angle_beta   90.00
_cell.angle_gamma   90.00
#
_symmetry.space_group_name_H-M   'P 1'
#
loop_
_entity.id
_entity.type
_entity.pdbx_description
1 polymer ?
#
loop_
_entity_poly.entity_id
_entity_poly.type
_entity_poly.pdbx_seq_one_letter_code
_entity_poly.pdbx_strand_id
1 'polypeptide(L)'
;MDDDNYFNASIERIIFNEMDLIELKKAINNFSTGMADIKQVKKIIIKSRLRILEELMAFIPFYLEQISICQQSNDSTNLTKLANLKGIKELEEKNKLLEILGNKLNHLHEKIRAKSIIDY
;
A
#
# COMPACT_ATOMS: atom_id res chain seq x y z
N MET A 1 18.46 -0.93 -18.95
CA MET A 1 18.93 -1.35 -17.62
C MET A 1 17.77 -2.13 -17.02
N ASP A 2 18.01 -3.33 -16.51
CA ASP A 2 16.96 -4.25 -16.08
C ASP A 2 16.37 -3.81 -14.73
N ASP A 3 15.22 -3.14 -14.77
CA ASP A 3 14.47 -2.70 -13.57
C ASP A 3 14.11 -3.88 -12.66
N ASP A 4 13.93 -5.08 -13.23
CA ASP A 4 13.71 -6.33 -12.49
C ASP A 4 14.86 -6.64 -11.52
N ASN A 5 16.09 -6.22 -11.83
CA ASN A 5 17.25 -6.48 -11.00
C ASN A 5 17.27 -5.62 -9.73
N TYR A 6 16.80 -4.37 -9.82
CA TYR A 6 16.71 -3.46 -8.68
C TYR A 6 15.53 -3.78 -7.75
N PHE A 7 14.39 -4.18 -8.32
CA PHE A 7 13.25 -4.64 -7.53
C PHE A 7 13.63 -5.89 -6.73
N ASN A 8 14.17 -6.92 -7.40
CA ASN A 8 14.57 -8.15 -6.76
C ASN A 8 15.64 -7.92 -5.69
N ALA A 9 16.66 -7.11 -5.96
CA ALA A 9 17.68 -6.78 -4.97
C ALA A 9 17.11 -6.03 -3.74
N SER A 10 16.09 -5.20 -3.93
CA SER A 10 15.44 -4.47 -2.83
C SER A 10 14.56 -5.39 -1.99
N ILE A 11 13.80 -6.27 -2.62
CA ILE A 11 13.02 -7.31 -1.96
C ILE A 11 13.94 -8.26 -1.18
N GLU A 12 15.07 -8.66 -1.79
CA GLU A 12 16.06 -9.53 -1.16
C GLU A 12 16.64 -8.88 0.11
N ARG A 13 16.97 -7.58 0.07
CA ARG A 13 17.44 -6.84 1.25
C ARG A 13 16.40 -6.77 2.36
N ILE A 14 15.13 -6.60 2.02
CA ILE A 14 14.02 -6.59 2.99
C ILE A 14 13.88 -7.97 3.64
N ILE A 15 13.88 -9.04 2.84
CA ILE A 15 13.69 -10.42 3.33
C ILE A 15 14.91 -10.87 4.15
N PHE A 16 16.11 -10.69 3.63
CA PHE A 16 17.38 -11.18 4.20
C PHE A 16 18.12 -10.10 4.96
N ASN A 17 17.42 -9.41 5.84
CA ASN A 17 18.06 -8.45 6.74
C ASN A 17 19.07 -9.17 7.65
N GLU A 18 20.31 -8.70 7.65
CA GLU A 18 21.43 -9.35 8.34
C GLU A 18 21.20 -9.46 9.86
N MET A 19 20.62 -8.44 10.48
CA MET A 19 20.36 -8.42 11.92
C MET A 19 19.28 -9.44 12.31
N ASP A 20 18.22 -9.53 11.50
CA ASP A 20 17.17 -10.55 11.67
C ASP A 20 17.72 -11.96 11.54
N LEU A 21 18.59 -12.20 10.54
CA LEU A 21 19.22 -13.50 10.34
C LEU A 21 20.13 -13.88 11.51
N ILE A 22 20.85 -12.92 12.08
CA ILE A 22 21.65 -13.13 13.29
C ILE A 22 20.74 -13.47 14.49
N GLU A 23 19.61 -12.77 14.66
CA GLU A 23 18.65 -13.03 15.75
C GLU A 23 18.02 -14.42 15.60
N LEU A 24 17.62 -14.80 14.40
CA LEU A 24 17.10 -16.14 14.07
C LEU A 24 18.15 -17.23 14.31
N LYS A 25 19.39 -17.03 13.88
CA LYS A 25 20.49 -17.98 14.13
C LYS A 25 20.73 -18.18 15.62
N LYS A 26 20.74 -17.09 16.41
CA LYS A 26 20.86 -17.16 17.87
C LYS A 26 19.69 -17.92 18.49
N ALA A 27 18.47 -17.66 18.03
CA ALA A 27 17.27 -18.34 18.52
C ALA A 27 17.34 -19.86 18.29
N ILE A 28 17.73 -20.28 17.09
CA ILE A 28 17.87 -21.70 16.72
C ILE A 28 18.98 -22.36 17.54
N ASN A 29 20.14 -21.70 17.68
CA ASN A 29 21.24 -22.22 18.48
C ASN A 29 20.82 -22.39 19.95
N ASN A 30 20.19 -21.38 20.54
CA ASN A 30 19.73 -21.45 21.93
C ASN A 30 18.68 -22.56 22.14
N PHE A 31 17.83 -22.80 21.14
CA PHE A 31 16.90 -23.92 21.18
C PHE A 31 17.62 -25.27 21.12
N SER A 32 18.61 -25.41 20.23
CA SER A 32 19.39 -26.65 20.09
C SER A 32 20.21 -26.99 21.34
N THR A 33 20.62 -25.98 22.11
CA THR A 33 21.37 -26.14 23.37
C THR A 33 20.47 -26.24 24.60
N GLY A 34 19.14 -26.23 24.43
CA GLY A 34 18.17 -26.25 25.53
C GLY A 34 18.08 -24.95 26.35
N MET A 35 18.73 -23.88 25.89
CA MET A 35 18.71 -22.55 26.53
C MET A 35 17.44 -21.75 26.20
N ALA A 36 16.67 -22.16 25.19
CA ALA A 36 15.41 -21.52 24.81
C ALA A 36 14.30 -22.54 24.57
N ASP A 37 13.06 -22.16 24.93
CA ASP A 37 11.86 -22.93 24.63
C ASP A 37 11.34 -22.64 23.22
N ILE A 38 10.59 -23.57 22.64
CA ILE A 38 9.98 -23.44 21.32
C ILE A 38 9.08 -22.19 21.21
N LYS A 39 8.44 -21.76 22.31
CA LYS A 39 7.65 -20.52 22.33
C LYS A 39 8.51 -19.29 22.08
N GLN A 40 9.73 -19.25 22.60
CA GLN A 40 10.66 -18.13 22.42
C GLN A 40 11.16 -18.07 20.98
N VAL A 41 11.50 -19.22 20.38
CA VAL A 41 11.90 -19.31 18.97
C VAL A 41 10.76 -18.86 18.05
N LYS A 42 9.54 -19.35 18.28
CA LYS A 42 8.35 -18.95 17.52
C LYS A 42 8.12 -17.45 17.57
N LYS A 43 8.30 -16.82 18.74
CA LYS A 43 8.16 -15.37 18.90
C LYS A 43 9.14 -14.60 18.00
N ILE A 44 10.39 -15.05 17.93
CA ILE A 44 11.43 -14.43 17.09
C ILE A 44 11.09 -14.59 15.60
N ILE A 45 10.66 -15.78 15.17
CA ILE A 45 10.23 -16.03 13.79
C ILE A 45 9.04 -15.13 13.40
N ILE A 46 8.03 -15.03 14.26
CA ILE A 46 6.84 -14.19 14.01
C ILE A 46 7.25 -12.72 13.92
N LYS A 47 8.11 -12.25 14.82
CA LYS A 47 8.61 -10.87 14.82
C LYS A 47 9.35 -10.53 13.52
N SER A 48 10.23 -11.42 13.06
CA SER A 48 10.95 -11.24 11.78
C SER A 48 9.97 -11.19 10.60
N ARG A 49 8.98 -12.09 10.57
CA ARG A 49 7.94 -12.08 9.52
C ARG A 49 7.10 -10.81 9.53
N LEU A 50 6.74 -10.30 10.70
CA LEU A 50 5.97 -9.07 10.83
C LEU A 50 6.77 -7.88 10.26
N ARG A 51 8.05 -7.75 10.62
CA ARG A 51 8.94 -6.73 10.07
C ARG A 51 9.00 -6.80 8.54
N ILE A 52 9.22 -8.01 7.98
CA ILE A 52 9.25 -8.19 6.51
C ILE A 52 7.96 -7.67 5.88
N LEU A 53 6.80 -8.01 6.44
CA LEU A 53 5.51 -7.55 5.93
C LEU A 53 5.38 -6.02 6.03
N GLU A 54 5.76 -5.41 7.15
CA GLU A 54 5.73 -3.96 7.34
C GLU A 54 6.61 -3.22 6.31
N GLU A 55 7.84 -3.70 6.09
CA GLU A 55 8.75 -3.12 5.11
C GLU A 55 8.26 -3.33 3.67
N LEU A 56 7.72 -4.50 3.34
CA LEU A 56 7.13 -4.75 2.01
C LEU A 56 5.89 -3.89 1.77
N MET A 57 5.04 -3.70 2.78
CA MET A 57 3.86 -2.83 2.69
C MET A 57 4.25 -1.36 2.48
N ALA A 58 5.41 -0.92 2.98
CA ALA A 58 5.94 0.41 2.70
C ALA A 58 6.61 0.49 1.32
N PHE A 59 7.36 -0.54 0.93
CA PHE A 59 8.14 -0.56 -0.30
C PHE A 59 7.29 -0.70 -1.56
N ILE A 60 6.31 -1.60 -1.59
CA ILE A 60 5.51 -1.89 -2.79
C ILE A 60 4.78 -0.63 -3.31
N PRO A 61 4.06 0.15 -2.47
CA PRO A 61 3.42 1.38 -2.93
C PRO A 61 4.42 2.39 -3.49
N PHE A 62 5.56 2.58 -2.81
CA PHE A 62 6.64 3.45 -3.27
C PHE A 62 7.16 3.02 -4.64
N TYR A 63 7.43 1.73 -4.84
CA TYR A 63 7.93 1.20 -6.11
C TYR A 63 6.92 1.38 -7.25
N LEU A 64 5.63 1.14 -7.00
CA LEU A 64 4.57 1.36 -7.98
C LEU A 64 4.42 2.83 -8.36
N GLU A 65 4.58 3.74 -7.40
CA GLU A 65 4.58 5.19 -7.65
C GLU A 65 5.76 5.60 -8.56
N GLN A 66 6.96 5.08 -8.29
CA GLN A 66 8.15 5.34 -9.12
C GLN A 66 7.99 4.83 -10.55
N ILE A 67 7.42 3.62 -10.73
CA ILE A 67 7.10 3.10 -12.07
C ILE A 67 6.14 4.04 -12.80
N SER A 68 5.06 4.47 -12.14
CA SER A 68 4.05 5.36 -12.73
C SER A 68 4.65 6.70 -13.19
N ILE A 69 5.54 7.28 -12.38
CA ILE A 69 6.24 8.53 -12.72
C ILE A 69 7.18 8.32 -13.92
N CYS A 70 7.92 7.21 -13.94
CA CYS A 70 8.86 6.88 -15.01
C CYS A 70 8.17 6.54 -16.34
N GLN A 71 6.98 5.94 -16.29
CA GLN A 71 6.16 5.70 -17.48
C GLN A 71 5.56 6.99 -18.03
N GLN A 72 5.11 7.91 -17.16
CA GLN A 72 4.60 9.22 -17.56
C GLN A 72 5.67 10.11 -18.21
N SER A 73 6.94 10.00 -17.80
CA SER A 73 8.03 10.79 -18.38
C SER A 73 8.49 10.28 -19.76
N ASN A 74 8.35 8.98 -20.05
CA ASN A 74 8.72 8.39 -21.34
C ASN A 74 7.69 8.64 -22.46
N ASP A 75 6.41 8.81 -22.14
CA ASP A 75 5.37 9.21 -23.11
C ASP A 75 5.32 10.74 -23.34
N SER A 76 6.10 11.51 -22.59
CA SER A 76 6.05 12.97 -22.61
C SER A 76 6.93 13.62 -23.67
N THR A 77 7.70 12.86 -24.46
CA THR A 77 8.61 13.50 -25.40
C THR A 77 7.95 14.01 -26.68
N ASN A 78 6.75 13.55 -27.09
CA ASN A 78 6.19 14.06 -28.35
C ASN A 78 4.68 14.39 -28.45
N LEU A 79 3.74 13.91 -27.60
CA LEU A 79 2.29 14.19 -27.84
C LEU A 79 1.38 14.41 -26.60
N THR A 80 1.84 14.23 -25.37
CA THR A 80 0.95 14.00 -24.20
C THR A 80 0.73 15.22 -23.29
N LYS A 81 1.15 16.43 -23.70
CA LYS A 81 0.78 17.67 -22.98
C LYS A 81 -0.66 18.12 -23.21
N LEU A 82 -1.32 17.66 -24.29
CA LEU A 82 -2.71 18.06 -24.60
C LEU A 82 -3.78 17.11 -24.05
N ALA A 83 -3.45 15.82 -23.88
CA ALA A 83 -4.41 14.80 -23.42
C ALA A 83 -4.64 14.81 -21.89
N ASN A 84 -3.60 15.09 -21.09
CA ASN A 84 -3.72 15.13 -19.63
C ASN A 84 -4.60 16.29 -19.11
N LEU A 85 -4.76 17.38 -19.87
CA LEU A 85 -5.71 18.45 -19.51
C LEU A 85 -7.17 18.02 -19.69
N LYS A 86 -7.45 17.10 -20.62
CA LYS A 86 -8.81 16.61 -20.87
C LYS A 86 -9.22 15.56 -19.83
N GLY A 87 -8.32 14.63 -19.48
CA GLY A 87 -8.56 13.64 -18.44
C GLY A 87 -8.76 14.25 -17.05
N ILE A 88 -7.96 15.27 -16.69
CA ILE A 88 -8.10 15.98 -15.41
C ILE A 88 -9.42 16.77 -15.36
N LYS A 89 -9.82 17.44 -16.44
CA LYS A 89 -11.12 18.13 -16.51
C LYS A 89 -12.29 17.17 -16.40
N GLU A 90 -12.25 16.03 -17.10
CA GLU A 90 -13.31 15.03 -17.01
C GLU A 90 -13.41 14.40 -15.61
N LEU A 91 -12.28 14.24 -14.91
CA LEU A 91 -12.27 13.76 -13.52
C LEU A 91 -12.87 14.80 -12.56
N GLU A 92 -12.55 16.08 -12.76
CA GLU A 92 -13.07 17.17 -11.94
C GLU A 92 -14.58 17.37 -12.15
N GLU A 93 -15.06 17.24 -13.40
CA GLU A 93 -16.49 17.26 -13.73
C GLU A 93 -17.24 16.07 -13.13
N LYS A 94 -16.65 14.86 -13.17
CA LYS A 94 -17.20 13.66 -12.53
C LYS A 94 -17.26 13.80 -11.01
N ASN A 95 -16.24 14.38 -10.37
CA ASN A 95 -16.24 14.64 -8.93
C ASN A 95 -17.33 15.65 -8.54
N LYS A 96 -17.51 16.74 -9.31
CA LYS A 96 -18.60 17.71 -9.07
C LYS A 96 -19.98 17.07 -9.19
N LEU A 97 -20.17 16.16 -10.15
CA LEU A 97 -21.41 15.41 -10.30
C LEU A 97 -21.67 14.46 -9.12
N LEU A 98 -20.64 13.77 -8.64
CA LEU A 98 -20.74 12.91 -7.45
C LEU A 98 -21.09 13.71 -6.19
N GLU A 99 -20.53 14.90 -6.02
CA GLU A 99 -20.85 15.79 -4.91
C GLU A 99 -22.31 16.28 -4.97
N ILE A 100 -22.80 16.66 -6.15
CA ILE A 100 -24.20 17.05 -6.36
C ILE A 100 -25.15 15.88 -6.07
N LEU A 101 -24.80 14.66 -6.53
CA LEU A 101 -25.58 13.46 -6.26
C LEU A 101 -25.59 13.11 -4.77
N GLY A 102 -24.44 13.21 -4.09
CA GLY A 102 -24.32 13.01 -2.65
C GLY A 102 -25.18 13.99 -1.87
N ASN A 103 -25.16 15.27 -2.24
CA ASN A 103 -25.99 16.30 -1.59
C ASN A 103 -27.49 16.07 -1.83
N LYS A 104 -27.89 15.67 -3.04
CA LYS A 104 -29.30 15.31 -3.33
C LYS A 104 -29.75 14.07 -2.57
N LEU A 105 -28.89 13.05 -2.46
CA LEU A 105 -29.16 11.83 -1.70
C LEU A 105 -29.32 12.15 -0.21
N ASN A 106 -28.41 12.95 0.35
CA ASN A 106 -28.49 13.41 1.73
C ASN A 106 -29.78 14.20 1.98
N HIS A 107 -30.12 15.15 1.10
CA HIS A 107 -31.36 15.91 1.22
C HIS A 107 -32.61 15.02 1.15
N LEU A 108 -32.60 14.01 0.28
CA LEU A 108 -33.71 13.07 0.15
C LEU A 108 -33.81 12.14 1.36
N HIS A 109 -32.67 11.67 1.87
CA HIS A 109 -32.59 10.89 3.11
C HIS A 109 -33.09 11.69 4.32
N GLU A 110 -32.69 12.95 4.46
CA GLU A 110 -33.21 13.84 5.50
C GLU A 110 -34.71 14.09 5.35
N LYS A 111 -35.21 14.25 4.13
CA LYS A 111 -36.65 14.44 3.87
C LYS A 111 -37.47 13.19 4.21
N ILE A 112 -36.95 12.00 3.92
CA ILE A 112 -37.57 10.73 4.32
C ILE A 112 -37.55 10.59 5.85
N ARG A 113 -36.42 10.90 6.49
CA ARG A 113 -36.27 10.86 7.95
C ARG A 113 -37.18 11.86 8.67
N ALA A 114 -37.33 13.07 8.13
CA ALA A 114 -38.24 14.08 8.66
C ALA A 114 -39.71 13.67 8.48
N LYS A 115 -40.05 12.99 7.37
CA LYS A 115 -41.41 12.48 7.13
C LYS A 115 -41.75 11.28 8.02
N SER A 116 -40.79 10.39 8.30
CA SER A 116 -40.98 9.28 9.25
C SER A 116 -41.12 9.71 10.72
N ILE A 117 -40.76 10.95 11.05
CA ILE A 117 -40.95 11.53 12.40
C ILE A 117 -42.37 12.13 12.55
N ILE A 118 -43.08 12.39 11.44
CA ILE A 118 -44.42 13.01 11.44
C ILE A 118 -45.55 11.96 11.52
N ASP A 119 -45.26 10.70 11.19
CA ASP A 119 -46.24 9.59 11.19
C ASP A 119 -46.30 8.81 12.53
N TYR A 120 -46.01 9.45 13.67
CA TYR A 120 -46.25 8.93 15.04
C TYR A 120 -47.04 9.94 15.88
#